data_AF-A0A6J3LEI7-F1
#
_entry.id   AF-A0A6J3LEI7-F1
#
_cell.length_a   1.000
_cell.length_b   1.000
_cell.length_c   1.000
_cell.angle_alpha   90.00
_cell.angle_beta   90.00
_cell.angle_gamma   90.00
#
_symmetry.space_group_name_H-M   'P 1'
#
loop_
_entity.id
_entity.type
_entity.pdbx_description
1 polymer ?
#
loop_
_entity_poly.entity_id
_entity_poly.type
_entity_poly.pdbx_seq_one_letter_code
_entity_poly.pdbx_strand_id
1 'polypeptide(L)'
;MEGENVNNGEMKDEKSNSILPAEATRLRPRLESFDDVLPYVGDYGRYQWLLLLSLLPYGATYAFLYFSQFFITIIPTEHWCRIDELVNSNFTEEERIKITIPVTNVYPYYEQCQRKDVNFTELLKSDKSLSSSGFQTNKTIKCTQWEYNFTQIPYPSIGTELDWVCDREYLVSTAQAIFFCGSIIGGFLVGWIAEHKGRIPALMFCNGIALFASIFTASANSFWSFAVCRFLTGLAFDNCINIPLIIGKPSTK
;
A
#
# COMPACT_ATOMS: atom_id res chain seq x y z
N MET A 1 -34.27 79.38 51.44
CA MET A 1 -35.08 78.52 52.32
C MET A 1 -34.44 77.16 52.21
N GLU A 2 -33.33 76.99 52.93
CA GLU A 2 -33.24 76.36 54.26
C GLU A 2 -33.27 74.84 54.10
N GLY A 3 -32.35 74.02 54.60
CA GLY A 3 -31.21 74.11 55.53
C GLY A 3 -30.83 72.64 55.77
N GLU A 4 -29.54 72.28 55.65
CA GLU A 4 -28.66 71.85 56.76
C GLU A 4 -28.66 70.36 57.17
N ASN A 5 -27.42 69.86 57.37
CA ASN A 5 -26.96 68.86 58.36
C ASN A 5 -27.02 67.33 58.10
N VAL A 6 -25.89 66.80 57.58
CA VAL A 6 -24.80 66.07 58.29
C VAL A 6 -25.14 65.09 59.44
N ASN A 7 -24.67 63.84 59.22
CA ASN A 7 -24.05 62.83 60.12
C ASN A 7 -24.81 61.77 60.92
N ASN A 8 -24.06 60.67 61.09
CA ASN A 8 -24.15 59.52 61.97
C ASN A 8 -25.29 58.53 61.65
N GLY A 9 -25.03 57.26 61.31
CA GLY A 9 -23.99 56.37 61.81
C GLY A 9 -24.55 55.61 63.00
N GLU A 10 -25.04 54.39 62.78
CA GLU A 10 -24.78 53.25 63.66
C GLU A 10 -25.33 51.95 63.07
N MET A 11 -24.47 50.95 63.17
CA MET A 11 -24.62 49.55 62.80
C MET A 11 -25.28 48.83 63.98
N LYS A 12 -26.26 47.94 63.74
CA LYS A 12 -26.25 46.56 64.27
C LYS A 12 -27.51 45.73 63.94
N ASP A 13 -27.19 44.48 63.59
CA ASP A 13 -27.87 43.22 63.90
C ASP A 13 -29.10 42.78 63.09
N GLU A 14 -28.78 42.05 62.01
CA GLU A 14 -29.09 40.62 61.85
C GLU A 14 -30.55 40.15 61.91
N LYS A 15 -31.13 39.85 60.72
CA LYS A 15 -31.73 38.52 60.46
C LYS A 15 -32.10 38.29 58.99
N SER A 16 -31.48 37.24 58.46
CA SER A 16 -32.09 36.14 57.70
C SER A 16 -32.78 36.39 56.34
N ASN A 17 -32.24 35.63 55.37
CA ASN A 17 -32.95 34.87 54.34
C ASN A 17 -33.20 35.52 52.98
N SER A 18 -32.30 35.19 52.06
CA SER A 18 -32.55 34.30 50.90
C SER A 18 -31.90 34.83 49.63
N ILE A 19 -30.61 34.48 49.49
CA ILE A 19 -29.88 34.61 48.23
C ILE A 19 -30.37 33.45 47.34
N LEU A 20 -31.01 33.80 46.22
CA LEU A 20 -31.38 32.88 45.15
C LEU A 20 -30.16 32.06 44.72
N PRO A 21 -30.29 30.74 44.50
CA PRO A 21 -29.15 29.93 44.13
C PRO A 21 -28.66 30.34 42.74
N ALA A 22 -27.35 30.55 42.66
CA ALA A 22 -26.65 30.81 41.42
C ALA A 22 -27.07 29.80 40.36
N GLU A 23 -27.63 30.30 39.26
CA GLU A 23 -27.77 29.57 38.01
C GLU A 23 -26.36 29.14 37.60
N ALA A 24 -26.00 27.91 37.95
CA ALA A 24 -24.80 27.27 37.46
C ALA A 24 -25.00 27.13 35.95
N THR A 25 -24.58 28.16 35.22
CA THR A 25 -24.44 28.11 33.78
C THR A 25 -23.42 27.02 33.53
N ARG A 26 -23.88 25.79 33.26
CA ARG A 26 -23.01 24.74 32.76
C ARG A 26 -22.38 25.32 31.50
N LEU A 27 -21.11 25.73 31.61
CA LEU A 27 -20.27 25.99 30.45
C LEU A 27 -20.45 24.79 29.53
N ARG A 28 -21.07 25.00 28.36
CA ARG A 28 -21.10 23.95 27.34
C ARG A 28 -19.66 23.48 27.17
N PRO A 29 -19.38 22.17 27.28
CA PRO A 29 -18.04 21.67 27.06
C PRO A 29 -17.58 22.19 25.70
N ARG A 30 -16.40 22.81 25.66
CA ARG A 30 -15.84 23.31 24.42
C ARG A 30 -15.48 22.07 23.59
N LEU A 31 -16.22 21.84 22.50
CA LEU A 31 -15.92 20.74 21.58
C LEU A 31 -14.64 21.10 20.83
N GLU A 32 -13.51 20.59 21.29
CA GLU A 32 -12.20 20.83 20.69
C GLU A 32 -11.81 19.67 19.76
N SER A 33 -12.33 18.46 19.99
CA SER A 33 -12.05 17.27 19.18
C SER A 33 -13.30 16.68 18.52
N PHE A 34 -13.11 15.97 17.40
CA PHE A 34 -14.21 15.28 16.71
C PHE A 34 -14.88 14.21 17.60
N ASP A 35 -14.11 13.63 18.53
CA ASP A 35 -14.58 12.66 19.52
C ASP A 35 -15.56 13.26 20.53
N ASP A 36 -15.48 14.57 20.79
CA ASP A 36 -16.44 15.25 21.67
C ASP A 36 -17.81 15.48 20.98
N VAL A 37 -17.84 15.45 19.65
CA VAL A 37 -19.04 15.66 18.82
C VAL A 37 -19.78 14.35 18.59
N LEU A 38 -19.04 13.24 18.47
CA LEU A 38 -19.55 11.89 18.16
C LEU A 38 -20.73 11.44 19.05
N PRO A 39 -20.73 11.63 20.39
CA PRO A 39 -21.85 11.26 21.26
C PRO A 39 -23.13 12.05 20.99
N TYR A 40 -23.01 13.28 20.48
CA TYR A 40 -24.16 14.15 20.18
C TYR A 40 -24.77 13.87 18.79
N VAL A 41 -24.02 13.24 17.88
CA VAL A 41 -24.46 12.87 16.52
C VAL A 41 -25.16 11.50 16.49
N GLY A 42 -25.01 10.71 17.57
CA GLY A 42 -25.70 9.43 17.76
C GLY A 42 -24.69 8.29 17.91
N ASP A 43 -24.75 7.63 19.07
CA ASP A 43 -23.90 6.49 19.41
C ASP A 43 -24.24 5.22 18.61
N TYR A 44 -23.24 4.34 18.44
CA TYR A 44 -23.23 2.99 17.84
C TYR A 44 -24.59 2.26 17.71
N GLY A 45 -25.48 2.78 16.87
CA GLY A 45 -26.82 2.24 16.69
C GLY A 45 -26.80 0.95 15.87
N ARG A 46 -27.88 0.17 15.94
CA ARG A 46 -28.04 -1.06 15.12
C ARG A 46 -27.86 -0.80 13.62
N TYR A 47 -28.27 0.37 13.13
CA TYR A 47 -28.09 0.78 11.74
C TYR A 47 -26.62 1.02 11.36
N GLN A 48 -25.80 1.57 12.27
CA GLN A 48 -24.37 1.77 12.03
C GLN A 48 -23.63 0.43 11.94
N TRP A 49 -23.97 -0.53 12.81
CA TRP A 49 -23.46 -1.90 12.73
C TRP A 49 -23.90 -2.63 11.45
N LEU A 50 -25.17 -2.48 11.05
CA LEU A 50 -25.67 -3.04 9.80
C LEU A 50 -24.94 -2.46 8.57
N LEU A 51 -24.71 -1.15 8.56
CA LEU A 51 -23.98 -0.45 7.50
C LEU A 51 -22.51 -0.86 7.46
N LEU A 52 -21.86 -1.00 8.62
CA LEU A 52 -20.49 -1.52 8.72
C LEU A 52 -20.39 -2.95 8.18
N LEU A 53 -21.29 -3.84 8.59
CA LEU A 53 -21.34 -5.22 8.10
C LEU A 53 -21.62 -5.27 6.59
N SER A 54 -22.47 -4.38 6.07
CA SER A 54 -22.75 -4.28 4.64
C SER A 54 -21.55 -3.76 3.82
N LEU A 55 -20.68 -2.94 4.40
CA LEU A 55 -19.46 -2.40 3.76
C LEU A 55 -18.29 -3.39 3.79
N LEU A 56 -18.28 -4.33 4.72
CA LEU A 56 -17.21 -5.32 4.88
C LEU A 56 -16.81 -6.05 3.58
N PRO A 57 -17.73 -6.58 2.74
CA PRO A 57 -17.33 -7.21 1.47
C PRO A 57 -16.66 -6.23 0.48
N TYR A 58 -17.07 -4.96 0.47
CA TYR A 58 -16.43 -3.93 -0.35
C TYR A 58 -15.05 -3.54 0.19
N GLY A 59 -14.90 -3.46 1.51
CA GLY A 59 -13.61 -3.26 2.18
C GLY A 59 -12.62 -4.41 1.91
N ALA A 60 -13.11 -5.65 1.94
CA ALA A 60 -12.29 -6.82 1.60
C ALA A 60 -11.84 -6.78 0.13
N THR A 61 -12.73 -6.39 -0.79
CA THR A 61 -12.39 -6.22 -2.21
C THR A 61 -11.35 -5.12 -2.41
N TYR A 62 -11.53 -3.96 -1.77
CA TYR A 62 -10.56 -2.87 -1.78
C TYR A 62 -9.18 -3.32 -1.28
N ALA A 63 -9.14 -3.98 -0.12
CA ALA A 63 -7.90 -4.51 0.44
C ALA A 63 -7.25 -5.53 -0.51
N PHE A 64 -8.02 -6.43 -1.10
CA PHE A 64 -7.51 -7.41 -2.05
C PHE A 64 -6.90 -6.75 -3.29
N LEU A 65 -7.60 -5.79 -3.90
CA LEU A 65 -7.09 -5.07 -5.08
C LEU A 65 -5.80 -4.30 -4.76
N TYR A 66 -5.71 -3.70 -3.57
CA TYR A 66 -4.50 -3.00 -3.12
C TYR A 66 -3.33 -3.95 -2.85
N PHE A 67 -3.53 -4.93 -1.96
CA PHE A 67 -2.46 -5.77 -1.46
C PHE A 67 -1.99 -6.81 -2.47
N SER A 68 -2.88 -7.29 -3.35
CA SER A 68 -2.52 -8.24 -4.41
C SER A 68 -1.38 -7.71 -5.28
N GLN A 69 -1.31 -6.40 -5.50
CA GLN A 69 -0.25 -5.81 -6.30
C GLN A 69 1.14 -6.07 -5.72
N PHE A 70 1.30 -5.97 -4.40
CA PHE A 70 2.57 -6.25 -3.74
C PHE A 70 3.00 -7.71 -3.97
N PHE A 71 2.09 -8.67 -3.78
CA PHE A 71 2.39 -10.08 -3.96
C PHE A 71 2.69 -10.44 -5.43
N ILE A 72 2.02 -9.79 -6.38
CA ILE A 72 2.25 -10.07 -7.81
C ILE A 72 3.60 -9.51 -8.27
N THR A 73 4.10 -8.43 -7.66
CA THR A 73 5.36 -7.76 -8.05
C THR A 73 6.52 -7.99 -7.08
N ILE A 74 6.35 -8.82 -6.04
CA ILE A 74 7.40 -9.04 -5.05
C ILE A 74 8.59 -9.78 -5.67
N ILE A 75 9.80 -9.36 -5.34
CA ILE A 75 11.02 -9.99 -5.84
C ILE A 75 11.86 -10.39 -4.61
N PRO A 76 12.38 -11.63 -4.56
CA PRO A 76 13.23 -12.04 -3.45
C PRO A 76 14.54 -11.22 -3.47
N THR A 77 14.98 -10.81 -2.28
CA THR A 77 16.23 -10.07 -2.09
C THR A 77 17.46 -10.90 -2.45
N GLU A 78 17.35 -12.21 -2.27
CA GLU A 78 18.30 -13.23 -2.68
C GLU A 78 18.07 -13.61 -4.14
N HIS A 79 18.69 -12.84 -5.02
CA HIS A 79 18.75 -13.11 -6.45
C HIS A 79 20.16 -12.86 -6.97
N TRP A 80 20.58 -13.69 -7.91
CA TRP A 80 21.94 -13.67 -8.46
C TRP A 80 21.93 -13.91 -9.95
N CYS A 81 23.11 -13.80 -10.55
CA CYS A 81 23.28 -13.89 -11.98
C CYS A 81 23.30 -15.34 -12.44
N ARG A 82 22.38 -15.70 -13.34
CA ARG A 82 22.33 -17.02 -13.94
C ARG A 82 23.39 -17.14 -15.02
N ILE A 83 24.14 -18.24 -14.99
CA ILE A 83 25.19 -18.57 -15.95
C ILE A 83 24.94 -19.99 -16.46
N ASP A 84 24.50 -20.10 -17.70
CA ASP A 84 24.03 -21.36 -18.27
C ASP A 84 25.13 -22.44 -18.33
N GLU A 85 26.41 -22.06 -18.44
CA GLU A 85 27.52 -23.01 -18.40
C GLU A 85 27.65 -23.72 -17.05
N LEU A 86 27.37 -23.03 -15.95
CA LEU A 86 27.44 -23.62 -14.61
C LEU A 86 26.15 -24.37 -14.26
N VAL A 87 25.00 -23.90 -14.74
CA VAL A 87 23.72 -24.60 -14.51
C VAL A 87 23.70 -25.97 -15.18
N ASN A 88 24.33 -26.10 -16.35
CA ASN A 88 24.45 -27.39 -17.07
C ASN A 88 25.52 -28.33 -16.49
N SER A 89 26.22 -27.93 -15.43
CA SER A 89 27.28 -28.72 -14.78
C SER A 89 26.82 -29.25 -13.42
N ASN A 90 27.61 -30.13 -12.79
CA ASN A 90 27.27 -30.78 -11.51
C ASN A 90 27.44 -29.88 -10.26
N PHE A 91 27.36 -28.55 -10.40
CA PHE A 91 27.49 -27.62 -9.26
C PHE A 91 26.16 -27.33 -8.58
N THR A 92 26.21 -27.26 -7.25
CA THR A 92 25.08 -26.80 -6.43
C THR A 92 24.87 -25.28 -6.56
N GLU A 93 23.68 -24.78 -6.24
CA GLU A 93 23.36 -23.35 -6.32
C GLU A 93 24.32 -22.48 -5.48
N GLU A 94 24.58 -22.89 -4.25
CA GLU A 94 25.50 -22.19 -3.33
C GLU A 94 26.93 -22.12 -3.88
N GLU A 95 27.40 -23.22 -4.50
CA GLU A 95 28.71 -23.24 -5.17
C GLU A 95 28.74 -22.30 -6.37
N ARG A 96 27.69 -22.29 -7.20
CA ARG A 96 27.59 -21.37 -8.34
C ARG A 96 27.66 -19.91 -7.87
N ILE A 97 26.92 -19.54 -6.83
CA ILE A 97 26.93 -18.17 -6.28
C ILE A 97 28.33 -17.80 -5.77
N LYS A 98 28.94 -18.66 -4.94
CA LYS A 98 30.26 -18.41 -4.35
C LYS A 98 31.35 -18.23 -5.42
N ILE A 99 31.26 -19.00 -6.49
CA ILE A 99 32.20 -18.97 -7.60
C ILE A 99 32.02 -17.69 -8.43
N THR A 100 30.78 -17.36 -8.78
CA THR A 100 30.46 -16.39 -9.84
C THR A 100 30.25 -14.97 -9.33
N ILE A 101 29.80 -14.82 -8.07
CA ILE A 101 29.38 -13.53 -7.52
C ILE A 101 30.45 -13.00 -6.56
N PRO A 102 30.80 -11.70 -6.60
CA PRO A 102 31.67 -11.09 -5.61
C PRO A 102 30.95 -10.95 -4.25
N VAL A 103 31.74 -11.11 -3.18
CA VAL A 103 31.24 -11.01 -1.80
C VAL A 103 31.08 -9.54 -1.43
N THR A 104 30.00 -9.21 -0.72
CA THR A 104 29.76 -7.88 -0.15
C THR A 104 29.53 -7.97 1.36
N ASN A 105 29.70 -6.85 2.06
CA ASN A 105 29.48 -6.77 3.51
C ASN A 105 28.00 -6.55 3.88
N VAL A 106 27.12 -6.40 2.89
CA VAL A 106 25.69 -6.12 3.08
C VAL A 106 24.88 -7.35 2.71
N TYR A 107 23.95 -7.79 3.56
CA TYR A 107 23.03 -8.89 3.26
C TYR A 107 22.35 -8.68 1.88
N PRO A 108 22.34 -9.67 0.96
CA PRO A 108 22.58 -11.11 1.14
C PRO A 108 24.05 -11.56 1.11
N TYR A 109 25.00 -10.66 1.40
CA TYR A 109 26.45 -10.89 1.45
C TYR A 109 27.11 -11.23 0.11
N TYR A 110 26.33 -11.20 -0.97
CA TYR A 110 26.75 -11.36 -2.34
C TYR A 110 26.13 -10.25 -3.19
N GLU A 111 26.87 -9.75 -4.16
CA GLU A 111 26.36 -8.72 -5.06
C GLU A 111 25.24 -9.29 -5.96
N GLN A 112 24.10 -8.62 -6.05
CA GLN A 112 22.96 -9.16 -6.82
C GLN A 112 23.00 -8.80 -8.31
N CYS A 113 23.68 -7.70 -8.67
CA CYS A 113 23.55 -7.08 -10.00
C CYS A 113 24.76 -7.23 -10.92
N GLN A 114 25.90 -7.66 -10.37
CA GLN A 114 27.10 -7.91 -11.15
C GLN A 114 27.69 -9.27 -10.78
N ARG A 115 28.40 -9.84 -11.76
CA ARG A 115 29.14 -11.08 -11.63
C ARG A 115 30.61 -10.85 -11.98
N LYS A 116 31.47 -11.76 -11.56
CA LYS A 116 32.89 -11.75 -11.91
C LYS A 116 33.08 -11.95 -13.41
N ASP A 117 33.97 -11.18 -14.01
CA ASP A 117 34.34 -11.28 -15.43
C ASP A 117 35.34 -12.42 -15.65
N VAL A 118 34.81 -13.65 -15.73
CA VAL A 118 35.58 -14.88 -15.84
C VAL A 118 35.01 -15.74 -16.97
N ASN A 119 35.89 -16.37 -17.76
CA ASN A 119 35.50 -17.34 -18.78
C ASN A 119 35.25 -18.71 -18.13
N PHE A 120 34.01 -18.96 -17.74
CA PHE A 120 33.62 -20.19 -17.04
C PHE A 120 33.79 -21.45 -17.90
N THR A 121 33.68 -21.34 -19.23
CA THR A 121 33.83 -22.49 -20.15
C THR A 121 35.25 -23.06 -20.15
N GLU A 122 36.26 -22.19 -20.09
CA GLU A 122 37.66 -22.61 -20.03
C GLU A 122 38.02 -23.20 -18.66
N LEU A 123 37.43 -22.65 -17.60
CA LEU A 123 37.65 -23.15 -16.24
C LEU A 123 37.06 -24.55 -16.04
N LEU A 124 35.85 -24.81 -16.54
CA LEU A 124 35.21 -26.13 -16.50
C LEU A 124 36.04 -27.20 -17.23
N LYS A 125 36.72 -26.83 -18.33
CA LYS A 125 37.59 -27.75 -19.08
C LYS A 125 38.93 -28.04 -18.40
N SER A 126 39.36 -27.17 -17.49
CA SER A 126 40.71 -27.21 -16.95
C SER A 126 40.92 -28.19 -15.80
N ASP A 127 39.83 -28.76 -15.22
CA ASP A 127 39.82 -29.69 -14.07
C ASP A 127 40.81 -29.35 -12.94
N LYS A 128 41.22 -28.07 -12.88
CA LYS A 128 42.06 -27.57 -11.80
C LYS A 128 41.12 -27.34 -10.65
N SER A 129 41.38 -28.10 -9.58
CA SER A 129 40.71 -28.01 -8.31
C SER A 129 40.22 -26.59 -8.02
N LEU A 130 38.98 -26.55 -7.56
CA LEU A 130 38.08 -25.42 -7.24
C LEU A 130 38.64 -24.42 -6.22
N SER A 131 39.96 -24.20 -6.18
CA SER A 131 40.68 -23.52 -5.12
C SER A 131 41.83 -22.70 -5.72
N SER A 132 41.59 -21.38 -5.77
CA SER A 132 42.53 -20.31 -5.36
C SER A 132 43.14 -19.34 -6.39
N SER A 133 43.10 -19.54 -7.71
CA SER A 133 43.76 -18.56 -8.61
C SER A 133 43.01 -18.14 -9.88
N GLY A 134 42.13 -18.96 -10.46
CA GLY A 134 41.38 -18.59 -11.67
C GLY A 134 40.12 -17.73 -11.45
N PHE A 135 39.61 -17.68 -10.22
CA PHE A 135 38.34 -17.02 -9.87
C PHE A 135 38.51 -15.63 -9.21
N GLN A 136 39.74 -15.20 -8.96
CA GLN A 136 40.02 -13.88 -8.39
C GLN A 136 40.25 -12.88 -9.53
N THR A 137 39.16 -12.27 -9.98
CA THR A 137 39.21 -11.07 -10.81
C THR A 137 38.63 -9.91 -10.02
N ASN A 138 39.29 -8.75 -10.09
CA ASN A 138 38.74 -7.51 -9.55
C ASN A 138 37.75 -6.85 -10.52
N LYS A 139 37.57 -7.44 -11.72
CA LYS A 139 36.68 -6.91 -12.75
C LYS A 139 35.33 -7.62 -12.69
N THR A 140 34.28 -6.82 -12.64
CA THR A 140 32.88 -7.27 -12.63
C THR A 140 32.18 -6.83 -13.91
N ILE A 141 31.15 -7.56 -14.29
CA ILE A 141 30.27 -7.26 -15.43
C ILE A 141 28.81 -7.37 -15.01
N LYS A 142 27.95 -6.57 -15.65
CA LYS A 142 26.50 -6.60 -15.43
C LYS A 142 25.90 -7.94 -15.81
N CYS A 143 24.85 -8.31 -15.11
CA CYS A 143 24.15 -9.56 -15.33
C CYS A 143 23.10 -9.44 -16.44
N THR A 144 22.93 -10.54 -17.18
CA THR A 144 22.02 -10.63 -18.33
C THR A 144 20.84 -11.56 -18.09
N GLN A 145 20.98 -12.48 -17.14
CA GLN A 145 19.98 -13.46 -16.73
C GLN A 145 20.09 -13.63 -15.21
N TRP A 146 18.99 -14.04 -14.59
CA TRP A 146 18.88 -14.12 -13.13
C TRP A 146 18.39 -15.48 -12.66
N GLU A 147 18.83 -15.85 -11.46
CA GLU A 147 18.41 -16.99 -10.67
C GLU A 147 17.95 -16.46 -9.31
N TYR A 148 16.84 -16.99 -8.81
CA TYR A 148 16.12 -16.44 -7.66
C TYR A 148 15.98 -17.51 -6.57
N ASN A 149 16.24 -17.13 -5.32
CA ASN A 149 15.99 -18.02 -4.18
C ASN A 149 14.52 -17.94 -3.75
N PHE A 150 13.76 -19.01 -3.99
CA PHE A 150 12.35 -19.11 -3.62
C PHE A 150 12.12 -19.68 -2.20
N THR A 151 13.14 -19.72 -1.34
CA THR A 151 12.99 -20.23 0.05
C THR A 151 12.06 -19.35 0.89
N GLN A 152 12.18 -18.02 0.78
CA GLN A 152 11.32 -17.08 1.54
C GLN A 152 9.99 -16.79 0.83
N ILE A 153 10.01 -16.77 -0.51
CA ILE A 153 8.84 -16.48 -1.35
C ILE A 153 8.68 -17.68 -2.30
N PRO A 154 7.83 -18.67 -1.98
CA PRO A 154 7.80 -19.95 -2.69
C PRO A 154 6.97 -19.91 -3.99
N TYR A 155 7.02 -18.82 -4.74
CA TYR A 155 6.32 -18.68 -6.02
C TYR A 155 7.01 -17.65 -6.93
N PRO A 156 6.95 -17.83 -8.26
CA PRO A 156 7.37 -16.81 -9.21
C PRO A 156 6.33 -15.68 -9.25
N SER A 157 6.83 -14.45 -9.31
CA SER A 157 6.05 -13.23 -9.48
C SER A 157 6.31 -12.65 -10.87
N ILE A 158 5.47 -11.72 -11.33
CA ILE A 158 5.72 -11.05 -12.62
C ILE A 158 7.04 -10.27 -12.60
N GLY A 159 7.47 -9.82 -11.41
CA GLY A 159 8.75 -9.16 -11.21
C GLY A 159 9.93 -10.09 -11.42
N THR A 160 9.82 -11.36 -11.00
CA THR A 160 10.86 -12.38 -11.25
C THR A 160 10.78 -12.99 -12.65
N GLU A 161 9.59 -13.07 -13.25
CA GLU A 161 9.42 -13.64 -14.60
C GLU A 161 9.90 -12.70 -15.71
N LEU A 162 9.79 -11.38 -15.49
CA LEU A 162 10.23 -10.34 -16.44
C LEU A 162 11.55 -9.66 -16.03
N ASP A 163 12.24 -10.22 -15.03
CA ASP A 163 13.53 -9.75 -14.52
C ASP A 163 13.54 -8.24 -14.17
N TRP A 164 12.61 -7.79 -13.32
CA TRP A 164 12.53 -6.41 -12.83
C TRP A 164 13.50 -6.14 -11.69
N VAL A 165 14.76 -6.48 -11.89
CA VAL A 165 15.85 -6.34 -10.92
C VAL A 165 16.88 -5.33 -11.41
N CYS A 166 17.69 -4.81 -10.47
CA CYS A 166 18.83 -3.94 -10.79
C CYS A 166 18.41 -2.71 -11.62
N ASP A 167 18.93 -2.56 -12.85
CA ASP A 167 18.60 -1.45 -13.75
C ASP A 167 17.09 -1.35 -14.09
N ARG A 168 16.31 -2.42 -13.85
CA ARG A 168 14.87 -2.50 -14.13
C ARG A 168 13.98 -2.53 -12.88
N GLU A 169 14.55 -2.36 -11.69
CA GLU A 169 13.80 -2.35 -10.42
C GLU A 169 12.72 -1.25 -10.39
N TYR A 170 12.99 -0.11 -11.04
CA TYR A 170 12.05 1.01 -11.13
C TYR A 170 10.70 0.64 -11.78
N LEU A 171 10.63 -0.45 -12.55
CA LEU A 171 9.39 -0.91 -13.18
C LEU A 171 8.32 -1.29 -12.14
N VAL A 172 8.72 -1.81 -10.98
CA VAL A 172 7.81 -2.13 -9.88
C VAL A 172 7.11 -0.85 -9.39
N SER A 173 7.89 0.18 -9.05
CA SER A 173 7.36 1.48 -8.61
C SER A 173 6.58 2.18 -9.70
N THR A 174 6.97 2.03 -10.96
CA THR A 174 6.26 2.60 -12.10
C THR A 174 4.88 1.96 -12.26
N ALA A 175 4.77 0.64 -12.12
CA ALA A 175 3.47 -0.03 -12.16
C ALA A 175 2.53 0.40 -11.02
N GLN A 176 3.08 0.64 -9.82
CA GLN A 176 2.35 1.22 -8.68
C GLN A 176 1.87 2.64 -9.01
N ALA A 177 2.72 3.49 -9.59
CA ALA A 177 2.33 4.83 -10.00
C ALA A 177 1.19 4.80 -11.04
N ILE A 178 1.29 3.92 -12.05
CA ILE A 178 0.26 3.75 -13.08
C ILE A 178 -1.08 3.31 -12.47
N PHE A 179 -1.06 2.42 -11.48
CA PHE A 179 -2.26 2.02 -10.75
C PHE A 179 -2.95 3.22 -10.08
N PHE A 180 -2.20 4.05 -9.36
CA PHE A 180 -2.75 5.24 -8.72
C PHE A 180 -3.21 6.32 -9.71
N CYS A 181 -2.49 6.50 -10.83
CA CYS A 181 -2.96 7.34 -11.93
C CYS A 181 -4.31 6.84 -12.47
N GLY A 182 -4.47 5.53 -12.60
CA GLY A 182 -5.74 4.88 -12.89
C GLY A 182 -6.80 5.27 -11.86
N SER A 183 -6.51 5.19 -10.56
CA SER A 183 -7.47 5.54 -9.52
C SER A 183 -7.99 6.97 -9.61
N ILE A 184 -7.10 7.93 -9.85
CA ILE A 184 -7.46 9.35 -10.03
C ILE A 184 -8.43 9.51 -11.21
N ILE A 185 -8.08 8.95 -12.37
CA ILE A 185 -8.91 9.04 -13.58
C ILE A 185 -10.24 8.30 -13.39
N GLY A 186 -10.20 7.16 -12.69
CA GLY A 186 -11.36 6.36 -12.35
C GLY A 186 -12.35 7.13 -11.49
N GLY A 187 -11.87 7.87 -10.49
CA GLY A 187 -12.71 8.74 -9.66
C GLY A 187 -13.54 9.73 -10.49
N PHE A 188 -12.92 10.40 -11.47
CA PHE A 188 -13.63 11.31 -12.37
C PHE A 188 -14.65 10.57 -13.26
N LEU A 189 -14.24 9.46 -13.88
CA LEU A 189 -15.09 8.70 -14.81
C LEU A 189 -16.28 8.06 -14.11
N VAL A 190 -16.02 7.31 -13.03
CA VAL A 190 -17.04 6.60 -12.28
C VAL A 190 -17.92 7.58 -11.50
N GLY A 191 -17.36 8.68 -10.99
CA GLY A 191 -18.12 9.77 -10.39
C GLY A 191 -19.13 10.37 -11.38
N TRP A 192 -18.68 10.71 -12.59
CA TRP A 192 -19.56 11.21 -13.66
C TRP A 192 -20.67 10.21 -14.01
N ILE A 193 -20.34 8.91 -14.11
CA ILE A 193 -21.34 7.85 -14.35
C ILE A 193 -22.33 7.77 -13.19
N ALA A 194 -21.86 7.87 -11.94
CA ALA A 194 -22.69 7.79 -10.74
C ALA A 194 -23.70 8.93 -10.65
N GLU A 195 -23.33 10.12 -11.12
CA GLU A 195 -24.19 11.30 -11.19
C GLU A 195 -25.24 11.19 -12.30
N HIS A 196 -24.86 10.76 -13.50
CA HIS A 196 -25.78 10.75 -14.66
C HIS A 196 -26.62 9.48 -14.81
N LYS A 197 -26.02 8.31 -14.57
CA LYS A 197 -26.68 6.99 -14.73
C LYS A 197 -27.10 6.39 -13.39
N GLY A 198 -26.78 7.06 -12.28
CA GLY A 198 -27.03 6.58 -10.94
C GLY A 198 -25.91 5.69 -10.40
N ARG A 199 -25.95 5.48 -9.08
CA ARG A 199 -24.84 4.86 -8.34
C ARG A 199 -24.74 3.35 -8.52
N ILE A 200 -25.87 2.65 -8.73
CA ILE A 200 -25.88 1.19 -8.92
C ILE A 200 -25.19 0.80 -10.25
N PRO A 201 -25.51 1.42 -11.42
CA PRO A 201 -24.77 1.15 -12.65
C PRO A 201 -23.29 1.51 -12.57
N ALA A 202 -22.92 2.59 -11.87
CA ALA A 202 -21.53 2.96 -11.64
C ALA A 202 -20.77 1.88 -10.85
N LEU A 203 -21.40 1.32 -9.81
CA LEU A 203 -20.83 0.22 -9.02
C LEU A 203 -20.64 -1.04 -9.87
N MET A 204 -21.62 -1.40 -10.71
CA MET A 204 -21.52 -2.55 -11.61
C MET A 204 -20.39 -2.39 -12.64
N PHE A 205 -20.26 -1.19 -13.21
CA PHE A 205 -19.20 -0.84 -14.15
C PHE A 205 -17.81 -0.97 -13.51
N CYS A 206 -17.65 -0.39 -12.32
CA CYS A 206 -16.42 -0.43 -11.54
C CYS A 206 -15.99 -1.87 -11.20
N ASN A 207 -16.90 -2.67 -10.64
CA ASN A 207 -16.62 -4.07 -10.30
C ASN A 207 -16.36 -4.94 -11.54
N GLY A 208 -17.07 -4.67 -12.65
CA GLY A 208 -16.84 -5.35 -13.92
C GLY A 208 -15.42 -5.10 -14.45
N ILE A 209 -15.00 -3.83 -14.50
CA ILE A 209 -13.63 -3.48 -14.91
C ILE A 209 -12.60 -4.14 -13.98
N ALA A 210 -12.80 -4.06 -12.66
CA ALA A 210 -11.89 -4.68 -11.70
C ALA A 210 -11.74 -6.18 -11.95
N LEU A 211 -12.85 -6.89 -12.18
CA LEU A 211 -12.86 -8.33 -12.42
C LEU A 211 -12.11 -8.68 -13.72
N PHE A 212 -12.49 -8.06 -14.85
CA PHE A 212 -11.86 -8.36 -16.14
C PHE A 212 -10.38 -8.00 -16.13
N ALA A 213 -10.02 -6.80 -15.65
CA ALA A 213 -8.63 -6.37 -15.59
C ALA A 213 -7.78 -7.29 -14.70
N SER A 214 -8.32 -7.75 -13.58
CA SER A 214 -7.63 -8.70 -12.69
C SER A 214 -7.39 -10.05 -13.38
N ILE A 215 -8.39 -10.57 -14.10
CA ILE A 215 -8.25 -11.82 -14.88
C ILE A 215 -7.21 -11.64 -15.99
N PHE A 216 -7.27 -10.55 -16.75
CA PHE A 216 -6.31 -10.27 -17.83
C PHE A 216 -4.88 -10.04 -17.34
N THR A 217 -4.70 -9.66 -16.07
CA THR A 217 -3.35 -9.55 -15.51
C THR A 217 -2.65 -10.91 -15.50
N ALA A 218 -3.37 -12.01 -15.28
CA ALA A 218 -2.77 -13.34 -15.25
C ALA A 218 -2.19 -13.78 -16.61
N SER A 219 -2.60 -13.14 -17.72
CA SER A 219 -2.04 -13.39 -19.06
C SER A 219 -1.02 -12.35 -19.51
N ALA A 220 -0.58 -11.46 -18.62
CA ALA A 220 0.39 -10.43 -18.95
C ALA A 220 1.80 -11.01 -19.12
N ASN A 221 2.32 -10.96 -20.34
CA ASN A 221 3.68 -11.43 -20.69
C ASN A 221 4.68 -10.28 -20.93
N SER A 222 4.28 -9.04 -20.63
CA SER A 222 5.13 -7.86 -20.82
C SER A 222 4.77 -6.77 -19.83
N PHE A 223 5.73 -5.88 -19.57
CA PHE A 223 5.51 -4.73 -18.69
C PHE A 223 4.31 -3.88 -19.14
N TRP A 224 4.16 -3.61 -20.44
CA TRP A 224 3.06 -2.78 -20.94
C TRP A 224 1.69 -3.44 -20.80
N SER A 225 1.59 -4.75 -21.08
CA SER A 225 0.35 -5.50 -20.87
C SER A 225 -0.04 -5.51 -19.40
N PHE A 226 0.93 -5.73 -18.50
CA PHE A 226 0.72 -5.64 -17.06
C PHE A 226 0.29 -4.23 -16.63
N ALA A 227 0.99 -3.20 -17.09
CA ALA A 227 0.73 -1.80 -16.77
C ALA A 227 -0.68 -1.35 -17.19
N VAL A 228 -1.14 -1.75 -18.38
CA VAL A 228 -2.51 -1.46 -18.83
C VAL A 228 -3.53 -2.15 -17.93
N CYS A 229 -3.31 -3.42 -17.58
CA CYS A 229 -4.21 -4.11 -16.65
C CYS A 229 -4.22 -3.43 -15.27
N ARG A 230 -3.06 -3.02 -14.75
CA ARG A 230 -2.94 -2.26 -13.49
C ARG A 230 -3.65 -0.92 -13.55
N PHE A 231 -3.54 -0.20 -14.66
CA PHE A 231 -4.27 1.04 -14.87
C PHE A 231 -5.78 0.81 -14.81
N LEU A 232 -6.29 -0.23 -15.50
CA LEU A 232 -7.70 -0.58 -15.50
C LEU A 232 -8.20 -1.04 -14.12
N THR A 233 -7.43 -1.86 -13.41
CA THR A 233 -7.75 -2.22 -12.01
C THR A 233 -7.76 -0.98 -11.12
N GLY A 234 -6.81 -0.06 -11.33
CA GLY A 234 -6.73 1.24 -10.66
C GLY A 234 -7.97 2.09 -10.85
N LEU A 235 -8.53 2.16 -12.08
CA LEU A 235 -9.79 2.89 -12.34
C LEU A 235 -10.93 2.49 -11.40
N ALA A 236 -10.96 1.22 -11.00
CA ALA A 236 -12.00 0.68 -10.14
C ALA A 236 -11.66 0.76 -8.64
N PHE A 237 -10.39 0.85 -8.27
CA PHE A 237 -9.89 0.66 -6.91
C PHE A 237 -10.62 1.49 -5.84
N ASP A 238 -10.52 2.82 -5.91
CA ASP A 238 -11.14 3.71 -4.91
C ASP A 238 -12.68 3.70 -4.97
N ASN A 239 -13.21 3.50 -6.18
CA ASN A 239 -14.64 3.62 -6.44
C ASN A 239 -15.46 2.43 -5.89
N CYS A 240 -14.82 1.27 -5.70
CA CYS A 240 -15.42 0.08 -5.10
C CYS A 240 -15.91 0.31 -3.65
N ILE A 241 -15.23 1.16 -2.87
CA ILE A 241 -15.60 1.47 -1.49
C ILE A 241 -16.32 2.82 -1.34
N ASN A 242 -15.93 3.82 -2.13
CA ASN A 242 -16.50 5.15 -2.04
C ASN A 242 -17.98 5.19 -2.45
N ILE A 243 -18.39 4.48 -3.51
CA ILE A 243 -19.78 4.52 -3.97
C ILE A 243 -20.75 3.91 -2.94
N PRO A 244 -20.52 2.68 -2.41
CA PRO A 244 -21.39 2.10 -1.38
C PRO A 244 -21.50 2.96 -0.12
N LEU A 245 -20.40 3.61 0.29
CA LEU A 245 -20.39 4.48 1.47
C LEU A 245 -21.33 5.68 1.31
N ILE A 246 -21.40 6.26 0.11
CA ILE A 246 -22.30 7.38 -0.19
C ILE A 246 -23.76 6.88 -0.31
N ILE A 247 -23.99 5.65 -0.80
CA ILE A 247 -25.34 5.03 -0.85
C ILE A 247 -25.88 4.76 0.55
N GLY A 248 -25.03 4.32 1.48
CA GLY A 248 -25.43 3.95 2.84
C GLY A 248 -25.90 5.13 3.71
N LYS A 249 -25.66 6.38 3.28
CA LYS A 249 -26.15 7.56 4.01
C LYS A 249 -27.67 7.69 3.81
N PRO A 250 -28.50 7.47 4.85
CA PRO A 250 -29.93 7.66 4.72
C PRO A 250 -30.17 9.12 4.34
N SER A 251 -30.85 9.35 3.23
CA SER A 251 -31.41 10.66 2.94
C SER A 251 -32.45 10.94 4.03
N THR A 252 -32.10 11.76 5.01
CA THR A 252 -33.09 12.38 5.90
C THR A 252 -34.02 13.20 5.00
N LYS A 253 -35.16 12.60 4.65
CA LYS A 253 -36.36 13.32 4.23
C LYS A 253 -37.14 13.69 5.48
#